data_AF-A0AAJ2LNP8-F1
#
_entry.id   AF-A0AAJ2LNP8-F1
#
_cell.length_a   1.000
_cell.length_b   1.000
_cell.length_c   1.000
_cell.angle_alpha   90.00
_cell.angle_beta   90.00
_cell.angle_gamma   90.00
#
_symmetry.space_group_name_H-M   'P 1'
#
loop_
_entity.id
_entity.type
_entity.pdbx_description
1 polymer ?
#
loop_
_entity_poly.entity_id
_entity_poly.type
_entity_poly.pdbx_seq_one_letter_code
_entity_poly.pdbx_strand_id
1 'polypeptide(L)'
;VTKSSNTLYIPLLSIGLISKIKWLRSITNQPVKIGILPKSNRKWIGWGNKNSSQRAATIAKLSRNSTHIQLEDGFIRSIGLPKEKGSVWSIIQDSVGIYYDAYHPSSLEN
;
A
#
# COMPACT_ATOMS: atom_id res chain seq x y z
N VAL A 1 20.63 10.21 14.82
CA VAL A 1 19.32 10.38 14.14
C VAL A 1 19.06 9.15 13.30
N THR A 2 18.31 8.19 13.84
CA THR A 2 17.95 6.96 13.12
C THR A 2 17.15 7.34 11.88
N LYS A 3 17.71 7.13 10.68
CA LYS A 3 16.96 7.21 9.42
C LYS A 3 15.76 6.27 9.57
N SER A 4 14.58 6.82 9.87
CA SER A 4 13.33 6.10 9.74
C SER A 4 13.25 5.67 8.29
N SER A 5 13.59 4.42 8.00
CA SER A 5 13.56 3.93 6.64
C SER A 5 12.11 3.98 6.20
N ASN A 6 11.80 4.72 5.14
CA ASN A 6 10.47 4.78 4.53
C ASN A 6 10.13 3.46 3.79
N THR A 7 10.33 2.32 4.48
CA THR A 7 10.14 0.97 3.95
C THR A 7 8.68 0.57 4.10
N LEU A 8 8.10 0.10 3.01
CA LEU A 8 6.75 -0.46 2.98
C LEU A 8 6.80 -1.98 3.20
N TYR A 9 5.85 -2.51 3.98
CA TYR A 9 5.78 -3.92 4.33
C TYR A 9 4.50 -4.56 3.79
N ILE A 10 4.65 -5.60 2.96
CA ILE A 10 3.55 -6.43 2.50
C ILE A 10 3.35 -7.58 3.51
N PRO A 11 2.12 -7.83 4.01
CA PRO A 11 1.83 -9.03 4.80
C PRO A 11 2.17 -10.32 4.02
N LEU A 12 2.81 -11.30 4.67
CA LEU A 12 3.26 -12.55 4.03
C LEU A 12 2.18 -13.29 3.22
N LEU A 13 0.92 -13.24 3.67
CA LEU A 13 -0.21 -13.93 3.01
C LEU A 13 -0.89 -13.09 1.91
N SER A 14 -0.30 -11.95 1.52
CA SER A 14 -0.79 -11.10 0.44
C SER A 14 -0.13 -11.44 -0.90
N ILE A 15 -0.31 -12.68 -1.37
CA ILE A 15 0.38 -13.27 -2.54
C ILE A 15 0.29 -12.36 -3.78
N GLY A 16 -0.89 -11.78 -4.06
CA GLY A 16 -1.09 -10.88 -5.20
C GLY A 16 -0.30 -9.56 -5.14
N LEU A 17 0.06 -9.09 -3.94
CA LEU A 17 0.98 -7.95 -3.79
C LEU A 17 2.44 -8.39 -3.84
N ILE A 18 2.75 -9.57 -3.27
CA ILE A 18 4.10 -10.14 -3.29
C ILE A 18 4.57 -10.38 -4.73
N SER A 19 3.70 -10.90 -5.59
CA SER A 19 4.01 -11.08 -7.02
C SER A 19 4.32 -9.76 -7.74
N LYS A 20 3.86 -8.63 -7.20
CA LYS A 20 4.07 -7.28 -7.74
C LYS A 20 5.19 -6.50 -7.05
N ILE A 21 6.00 -7.13 -6.18
CA ILE A 21 6.96 -6.40 -5.34
C ILE A 21 7.98 -5.55 -6.11
N LYS A 22 8.45 -6.01 -7.29
CA LYS A 22 9.37 -5.23 -8.14
C LYS A 22 8.68 -3.98 -8.70
N TRP A 23 7.46 -4.13 -9.20
CA TRP A 23 6.64 -3.02 -9.69
C TRP A 23 6.32 -2.04 -8.57
N LEU A 24 5.93 -2.52 -7.38
CA LEU A 24 5.66 -1.68 -6.21
C LEU A 24 6.88 -0.84 -5.82
N ARG A 25 8.09 -1.42 -5.80
CA ARG A 25 9.33 -0.68 -5.54
C ARG A 25 9.56 0.43 -6.56
N SER A 26 9.31 0.14 -7.83
CA SER A 26 9.46 1.11 -8.92
C SER A 26 8.47 2.27 -8.78
N ILE A 27 7.17 1.96 -8.67
CA ILE A 27 6.10 2.98 -8.69
C ILE A 27 6.04 3.82 -7.41
N THR A 28 6.39 3.25 -6.26
CA THR A 28 6.37 3.99 -4.98
C THR A 28 7.69 4.72 -4.68
N ASN A 29 8.74 4.45 -5.46
CA ASN A 29 10.12 4.87 -5.20
C ASN A 29 10.58 4.58 -3.75
N GLN A 30 10.09 3.47 -3.17
CA GLN A 30 10.35 3.08 -1.78
C GLN A 30 10.81 1.62 -1.71
N PRO A 31 11.63 1.26 -0.70
CA PRO A 31 11.91 -0.14 -0.41
C PRO A 31 10.62 -0.86 -0.01
N VAL A 32 10.33 -1.98 -0.68
CA VAL A 32 9.19 -2.85 -0.33
C VAL A 32 9.72 -4.20 0.13
N LYS A 33 9.34 -4.62 1.34
CA LYS A 33 9.74 -5.88 1.97
C LYS A 33 8.52 -6.71 2.34
N ILE A 34 8.72 -8.02 2.45
CA ILE A 34 7.71 -8.91 3.01
C ILE A 34 7.86 -8.88 4.53
N GLY A 35 6.75 -8.65 5.23
CA GLY A 35 6.67 -8.70 6.68
C GLY A 35 5.98 -9.97 7.16
N ILE A 36 6.71 -10.77 7.93
CA ILE A 36 6.23 -12.06 8.46
C ILE A 36 5.52 -11.86 9.81
N LEU A 37 6.08 -11.01 10.67
CA LEU A 37 5.62 -10.79 12.05
C LEU A 37 5.18 -9.34 12.29
N PRO A 38 4.23 -9.11 13.23
CA PRO A 38 3.83 -7.79 13.71
C PRO A 38 4.96 -7.12 14.51
N LYS A 39 5.92 -6.52 13.81
CA LYS A 39 7.00 -5.74 14.41
C LYS A 39 6.64 -4.25 14.42
N SER A 40 7.05 -3.58 15.49
CA SER A 40 6.82 -2.14 15.71
C SER A 40 7.48 -1.26 14.65
N ASN A 41 7.00 -0.02 14.52
CA ASN A 41 7.55 1.02 13.63
C ASN A 41 7.54 0.61 12.14
N ARG A 42 6.42 0.06 11.65
CA ARG A 42 6.28 -0.40 10.26
C ARG A 42 5.08 0.22 9.56
N LYS A 43 5.26 0.54 8.26
CA LYS A 43 4.19 0.93 7.34
C LYS A 43 3.71 -0.30 6.58
N TRP A 44 2.58 -0.86 6.98
CA TRP A 44 1.99 -2.03 6.34
C TRP A 44 1.10 -1.61 5.18
N ILE A 45 1.36 -2.17 3.99
CA ILE A 45 0.61 -1.83 2.78
C ILE A 45 -0.35 -2.95 2.39
N GLY A 46 -1.52 -2.56 1.92
CA GLY A 46 -2.49 -3.43 1.26
C GLY A 46 -3.09 -2.76 0.03
N TRP A 47 -3.97 -3.45 -0.68
CA TRP A 47 -4.58 -2.93 -1.91
C TRP A 47 -6.07 -2.69 -1.71
N GLY A 48 -6.51 -1.44 -1.86
CA GLY A 48 -7.90 -1.04 -1.72
C GLY A 48 -8.56 -1.58 -0.45
N ASN A 49 -9.80 -2.05 -0.57
CA ASN A 49 -10.53 -2.77 0.48
C ASN A 49 -10.38 -4.31 0.41
N LYS A 50 -9.35 -4.82 -0.27
CA LYS A 50 -9.12 -6.27 -0.42
C LYS A 50 -8.56 -6.91 0.87
N ASN A 51 -8.57 -8.23 0.92
CA ASN A 51 -8.00 -9.01 2.03
C ASN A 51 -6.53 -8.67 2.36
N SER A 52 -5.73 -8.18 1.39
CA SER A 52 -4.38 -7.71 1.67
C SER A 52 -4.35 -6.47 2.56
N SER A 53 -5.30 -5.54 2.36
CA SER A 53 -5.50 -4.35 3.17
C SER A 53 -6.02 -4.68 4.56
N GLN A 54 -7.00 -5.56 4.66
CA GLN A 54 -7.50 -6.02 5.95
C GLN A 54 -6.38 -6.69 6.78
N ARG A 55 -5.54 -7.53 6.16
CA ARG A 55 -4.37 -8.12 6.84
C ARG A 55 -3.37 -7.06 7.28
N ALA A 56 -3.07 -6.08 6.43
CA ALA A 56 -2.15 -4.98 6.76
C ALA A 56 -2.68 -4.16 7.95
N ALA A 57 -3.99 -3.83 7.94
CA ALA A 57 -4.66 -3.13 9.03
C ALA A 57 -4.60 -3.93 10.34
N THR A 58 -4.93 -5.23 10.31
CA THR A 58 -4.85 -6.09 11.50
C THR A 58 -3.43 -6.14 12.06
N ILE A 59 -2.41 -6.35 11.21
CA ILE A 59 -1.01 -6.41 11.67
C ILE A 59 -0.54 -5.05 12.23
N ALA A 60 -0.94 -3.95 11.60
CA ALA A 60 -0.64 -2.60 12.08
C ALA A 60 -1.23 -2.36 13.48
N LYS A 61 -2.50 -2.72 13.69
CA LYS A 61 -3.19 -2.62 15.00
C LYS A 61 -2.51 -3.47 16.09
N LEU A 62 -1.93 -4.62 15.72
CA LEU A 62 -1.22 -5.50 16.65
C LEU A 62 0.22 -5.05 16.96
N SER A 63 0.74 -4.02 16.29
CA SER A 63 2.14 -3.59 16.40
C SER A 63 2.24 -2.14 16.90
N ARG A 64 3.15 -1.85 17.84
CA ARG A 64 3.32 -0.47 18.33
C ARG A 64 3.89 0.45 17.25
N ASN A 65 3.39 1.68 17.19
CA ASN A 65 3.87 2.73 16.27
C ASN A 65 3.90 2.28 14.79
N SER A 66 3.01 1.36 14.41
CA SER A 66 2.88 0.89 13.04
C SER A 66 1.65 1.52 12.40
N THR A 67 1.71 1.73 11.10
CA THR A 67 0.62 2.30 10.31
C THR A 67 0.18 1.35 9.22
N HIS A 68 -1.04 1.56 8.74
CA HIS A 68 -1.60 0.88 7.59
C HIS A 68 -1.79 1.91 6.46
N ILE A 69 -1.50 1.50 5.22
CA ILE A 69 -1.65 2.32 4.02
C ILE A 69 -2.40 1.48 2.98
N GLN A 70 -3.46 2.06 2.42
CA GLN A 70 -4.22 1.51 1.31
C GLN A 70 -3.63 2.00 0.00
N LEU A 71 -3.23 1.06 -0.85
CA LEU A 71 -2.75 1.32 -2.20
C LEU A 71 -3.87 1.14 -3.21
N GLU A 72 -3.93 1.99 -4.23
CA GLU A 72 -4.82 1.81 -5.37
C GLU A 72 -4.19 2.44 -6.62
N ASP A 73 -4.70 2.09 -7.81
CA ASP A 73 -4.32 2.77 -9.05
C ASP A 73 -4.57 4.27 -8.91
N GLY A 74 -3.62 5.09 -9.36
CA GLY A 74 -3.81 6.54 -9.35
C GLY A 74 -4.78 7.01 -10.45
N PHE A 75 -5.38 8.19 -10.24
CA PHE A 75 -6.38 8.77 -11.14
C PHE A 75 -5.88 8.89 -12.58
N ILE A 76 -4.60 9.25 -12.76
CA ILE A 76 -3.93 9.25 -14.07
C ILE A 76 -3.12 7.96 -14.19
N ARG A 77 -3.77 6.90 -14.67
CA ARG A 77 -3.20 5.56 -14.71
C ARG A 77 -2.14 5.38 -15.78
N SER A 78 -2.41 5.81 -17.02
CA SER A 78 -1.52 5.64 -18.16
C SER A 78 -1.82 6.64 -19.29
N ILE A 79 -0.83 6.84 -20.16
CA ILE A 79 -1.03 7.42 -21.49
C ILE A 79 -1.48 6.27 -22.41
N GLY A 80 -2.63 6.40 -23.07
CA GLY A 80 -3.20 5.36 -23.93
C GLY A 80 -4.16 4.39 -23.21
N LEU A 81 -4.80 3.50 -23.98
CA LEU A 81 -5.81 2.57 -23.48
C LEU A 81 -5.18 1.40 -22.69
N PRO A 82 -5.87 0.81 -21.69
CA PRO A 82 -5.34 -0.31 -20.90
C PRO A 82 -4.90 -1.53 -21.71
N LYS A 83 -5.48 -1.75 -22.90
CA LYS A 83 -5.13 -2.84 -23.82
C LYS A 83 -3.72 -2.71 -24.40
N GLU A 84 -3.12 -1.53 -24.39
CA GLU A 84 -1.79 -1.26 -24.97
C GLU A 84 -0.63 -1.57 -24.01
N LYS A 85 -0.91 -2.19 -22.84
CA LYS A 85 0.10 -2.46 -21.80
C LYS A 85 0.87 -1.22 -21.35
N GLY A 86 0.24 -0.04 -21.41
CA GLY A 86 0.84 1.20 -20.88
C GLY A 86 1.28 1.00 -19.43
N SER A 87 2.49 1.42 -19.10
CA SER A 87 2.99 1.44 -17.72
C SER A 87 1.98 2.13 -16.82
N VAL A 88 1.82 1.69 -15.57
CA VAL A 88 1.06 2.45 -14.57
C VAL A 88 1.97 3.60 -14.10
N TRP A 89 1.51 4.84 -14.22
CA TRP A 89 2.31 6.05 -13.95
C TRP A 89 2.06 6.65 -12.57
N SER A 90 0.92 6.35 -11.94
CA SER A 90 0.62 6.85 -10.60
C SER A 90 -0.05 5.79 -9.73
N ILE A 91 0.18 5.92 -8.43
CA ILE A 91 -0.38 5.06 -7.39
C ILE A 91 -0.84 5.95 -6.23
N ILE A 92 -2.01 5.65 -5.68
CA ILE A 92 -2.51 6.30 -4.46
C ILE A 92 -1.93 5.58 -3.24
N GLN A 93 -1.53 6.35 -2.23
CA GLN A 93 -1.14 5.87 -0.92
C GLN A 93 -1.98 6.61 0.12
N ASP A 94 -3.06 5.99 0.58
CA ASP A 94 -3.97 6.59 1.55
C ASP A 94 -3.73 5.99 2.93
N SER A 95 -3.48 6.85 3.93
CA SER A 95 -3.19 6.42 5.31
C SER A 95 -4.40 6.55 6.25
N VAL A 96 -5.54 7.00 5.75
CA VAL A 96 -6.78 7.19 6.51
C VAL A 96 -7.86 6.19 6.07
N GLY A 97 -8.02 6.00 4.77
CA GLY A 97 -9.02 5.12 4.17
C GLY A 97 -8.72 4.84 2.69
N ILE A 98 -9.73 4.98 1.83
CA ILE A 98 -9.52 4.96 0.37
C ILE A 98 -10.60 5.79 -0.34
N TYR A 99 -10.21 6.55 -1.36
CA TYR A 99 -11.03 7.59 -2.01
C TYR A 99 -12.41 7.17 -2.55
N TYR A 100 -12.64 5.89 -2.81
CA TYR A 100 -13.93 5.40 -3.31
C TYR A 100 -14.83 4.84 -2.21
N ASP A 101 -14.33 4.71 -0.98
CA ASP A 101 -15.12 4.22 0.14
C ASP A 101 -15.85 5.39 0.80
N ALA A 102 -17.11 5.59 0.41
CA ALA A 102 -17.95 6.66 0.96
C ALA A 102 -18.47 6.38 2.38
N TYR A 103 -18.19 5.21 2.97
CA TYR A 103 -18.63 4.88 4.33
C TYR A 103 -17.63 5.31 5.40
N HIS A 104 -16.37 5.56 5.04
CA HIS A 104 -15.29 5.87 5.97
C HIS A 104 -14.43 7.02 5.44
N PRO A 105 -13.83 7.85 6.32
CA PRO A 105 -12.94 8.91 5.89
C PRO A 105 -11.73 8.41 5.10
N SER A 106 -11.24 9.25 4.19
CA SER A 106 -10.09 9.03 3.31
C SER A 106 -9.13 10.22 3.37
N SER A 107 -7.88 10.05 2.94
CA SER A 107 -6.93 11.16 2.88
C SER A 107 -7.31 12.23 1.84
N LEU A 108 -8.21 11.92 0.90
CA LEU A 108 -8.62 12.85 -0.16
C LEU A 108 -9.64 13.89 0.31
N GLU A 109 -10.50 13.54 1.27
CA GLU A 109 -11.58 14.42 1.73
C GLU A 109 -11.24 15.26 2.98
N ASN A 110 -10.07 15.04 3.58
CA ASN A 110 -9.58 15.75 4.77
C ASN A 110 -8.51 16.79 4.39
#